data_AF-A0A7V4LSB5-F1
#
_entry.id   AF-A0A7V4LSB5-F1
#
_cell.length_a   1.000
_cell.length_b   1.000
_cell.length_c   1.000
_cell.angle_alpha   90.00
_cell.angle_beta   90.00
_cell.angle_gamma   90.00
#
_symmetry.space_group_name_H-M   'P 1'
#
loop_
_entity.id
_entity.type
_entity.pdbx_description
1 polymer ?
#
loop_
_entity_poly.entity_id
_entity_poly.type
_entity_poly.pdbx_seq_one_letter_code
_entity_poly.pdbx_strand_id
1 'polypeptide(L)'
;MKMLWSTGLLAAALSAGCGGKPKEAPAPASNAASGNPITAPVDYVGAVGQAQKTAAKVVDLVQVQQALRQFQAGEGRHPATLEELVKEGYLAALPKLPAGLKLDYNPATGQVRAVPAQ
;
A
#
# COMPACT_ATOMS: atom_id res chain seq x y z
N MET A 1 35.85 -3.76 -6.16
CA MET A 1 36.71 -2.57 -5.96
C MET A 1 36.07 -1.66 -4.93
N LYS A 2 36.78 -1.39 -3.84
CA LYS A 2 36.34 -0.55 -2.72
C LYS A 2 37.13 0.76 -2.84
N MET A 3 36.48 1.84 -3.25
CA MET A 3 37.13 3.15 -3.36
C MET A 3 36.65 4.04 -2.21
N LEU A 4 37.41 3.95 -1.12
CA LEU A 4 37.52 5.00 -0.13
C LEU A 4 38.02 6.27 -0.84
N TRP A 5 37.29 7.39 -0.72
CA TRP A 5 37.92 8.69 -0.79
C TRP A 5 37.50 9.52 0.43
N SER A 6 38.48 9.63 1.31
CA SER A 6 38.49 10.33 2.58
C SER A 6 38.41 11.85 2.43
N THR A 7 37.54 12.44 3.26
CA THR A 7 37.76 13.64 4.09
C THR A 7 37.86 15.03 3.44
N GLY A 8 36.80 15.84 3.66
CA GLY A 8 36.85 17.03 4.52
C GLY A 8 37.25 18.39 3.91
N LEU A 9 36.35 19.38 4.03
CA LEU A 9 36.57 20.79 4.41
C LEU A 9 35.19 21.49 4.30
N LEU A 10 34.58 21.95 5.40
CA LEU A 10 34.68 23.30 5.97
C LEU A 10 33.95 24.39 5.16
N ALA A 11 33.22 25.22 5.92
CA ALA A 11 32.83 26.61 5.66
C ALA A 11 31.38 26.88 5.23
N ALA A 12 30.66 27.41 6.22
CA ALA A 12 29.43 28.18 6.19
C ALA A 12 29.31 29.21 5.05
N ALA A 13 28.07 29.42 4.60
CA ALA A 13 27.59 30.74 4.19
C ALA A 13 26.05 30.79 4.29
N LEU A 14 25.55 31.37 5.40
CA LEU A 14 24.30 32.12 5.37
C LEU A 14 24.54 33.36 4.49
N SER A 15 23.67 33.63 3.52
CA SER A 15 23.13 34.96 3.18
C SER A 15 22.52 35.00 1.76
N ALA A 16 21.53 35.89 1.61
CA ALA A 16 20.93 36.41 0.38
C ALA A 16 19.74 35.62 -0.19
N GLY A 17 18.55 36.13 0.11
CA GLY A 17 17.34 35.81 -0.62
C GLY A 17 17.21 36.56 -1.94
N CYS A 18 16.12 36.19 -2.61
CA CYS A 18 15.39 36.83 -3.71
C CYS A 18 15.90 36.63 -5.15
N GLY A 19 15.09 35.93 -5.95
CA GLY A 19 14.96 36.20 -7.38
C GLY A 19 15.13 35.01 -8.33
N GLY A 20 14.20 34.05 -8.33
CA GLY A 20 14.15 33.00 -9.36
C GLY A 20 12.73 32.45 -9.54
N LYS A 21 12.08 32.81 -10.65
CA LYS A 21 10.71 32.40 -11.01
C LYS A 21 10.67 30.87 -11.25
N PRO A 22 9.77 30.10 -10.61
CA PRO A 22 9.57 28.71 -10.99
C PRO A 22 8.87 28.64 -12.35
N LYS A 23 9.56 28.01 -13.30
CA LYS A 23 9.01 27.57 -14.58
C LYS A 23 7.95 26.51 -14.28
N GLU A 24 6.70 26.86 -14.56
CA GLU A 24 5.53 26.01 -14.49
C GLU A 24 5.76 24.73 -15.32
N ALA A 25 5.88 23.60 -14.64
CA ALA A 25 5.67 22.28 -15.21
C ALA A 25 4.18 21.95 -14.99
N PRO A 26 3.45 21.42 -16.00
CA PRO A 26 2.07 21.04 -15.79
C PRO A 26 2.04 19.86 -14.80
N ALA A 27 1.59 20.13 -13.58
CA ALA A 27 1.25 19.09 -12.63
C ALA A 27 0.02 18.32 -13.17
N PRO A 28 -0.02 16.98 -13.03
CA PRO A 28 -1.19 16.19 -13.40
C PRO A 28 -2.39 16.64 -12.56
N ALA A 29 -3.57 16.63 -13.20
CA ALA A 29 -4.84 17.09 -12.66
C ALA A 29 -5.04 16.67 -11.19
N SER A 30 -4.78 17.62 -10.29
CA SER A 30 -5.35 17.56 -8.95
C SER A 30 -6.84 17.82 -9.14
N ASN A 31 -7.65 16.80 -8.86
CA ASN A 31 -9.09 16.99 -8.67
C ASN A 31 -9.25 17.99 -7.53
N ALA A 32 -9.28 19.26 -7.89
CA ALA A 32 -9.72 20.33 -7.03
C ALA A 32 -11.12 19.93 -6.59
N ALA A 33 -11.24 19.51 -5.34
CA ALA A 33 -12.47 19.65 -4.61
C ALA A 33 -12.84 21.12 -4.72
N SER A 34 -13.71 21.44 -5.69
CA SER A 34 -14.33 22.75 -5.80
C SER A 34 -15.15 22.91 -4.52
N GLY A 35 -14.57 23.59 -3.55
CA GLY A 35 -15.17 23.82 -2.24
C GLY A 35 -16.46 24.60 -2.38
N ASN A 36 -17.59 23.90 -2.39
CA ASN A 36 -18.90 24.50 -2.19
C ASN A 36 -19.38 24.12 -0.78
N PRO A 37 -19.51 25.07 0.17
CA PRO A 37 -19.81 24.76 1.58
C PRO A 37 -21.20 24.14 1.79
N ILE A 38 -22.07 24.18 0.77
CA ILE A 38 -23.37 23.50 0.75
C ILE A 38 -23.24 21.98 0.56
N THR A 39 -22.14 21.49 -0.02
CA THR A 39 -21.89 20.04 -0.22
C THR A 39 -21.01 19.41 0.85
N ALA A 40 -20.46 20.21 1.78
CA ALA A 40 -19.52 19.73 2.80
C ALA A 40 -20.01 18.52 3.64
N PRO A 41 -21.29 18.41 4.06
CA PRO A 41 -21.76 17.23 4.80
C PRO A 41 -21.84 15.97 3.91
N VAL A 42 -22.28 16.12 2.66
CA VAL A 42 -22.42 14.99 1.72
C VAL A 42 -21.06 14.51 1.21
N ASP A 43 -20.11 15.43 1.03
CA ASP A 43 -18.74 15.12 0.66
C ASP A 43 -18.01 14.35 1.79
N TYR A 44 -18.25 14.71 3.05
CA TYR A 44 -17.72 13.97 4.19
C TYR A 44 -18.29 12.54 4.27
N VAL A 45 -19.61 12.39 4.18
CA VAL A 45 -20.27 11.07 4.22
C VAL A 45 -19.84 10.20 3.04
N GLY A 46 -19.72 10.79 1.85
CA GLY A 46 -19.20 10.12 0.66
C GLY A 46 -17.75 9.66 0.83
N ALA A 47 -16.87 10.53 1.34
CA ALA A 47 -15.46 10.22 1.57
C ALA A 47 -15.28 9.12 2.64
N VAL A 48 -16.01 9.21 3.77
CA VAL A 48 -15.97 8.18 4.83
C VAL A 48 -16.50 6.85 4.30
N GLY A 49 -17.56 6.84 3.49
CA GLY A 49 -18.08 5.63 2.88
C GLY A 49 -17.09 4.95 1.93
N GLN A 50 -16.37 5.72 1.10
CA GLN A 50 -15.33 5.19 0.22
C GLN A 50 -14.09 4.70 0.98
N ALA A 51 -13.71 5.40 2.05
CA ALA A 51 -12.64 4.99 2.93
C ALA A 51 -12.95 3.64 3.60
N GLN A 52 -14.18 3.45 4.10
CA GLN A 52 -14.59 2.17 4.69
C GLN A 52 -14.57 1.02 3.68
N LYS A 53 -15.07 1.24 2.45
CA LYS A 53 -15.03 0.21 1.40
C LYS A 53 -13.61 -0.19 1.01
N THR A 54 -12.68 0.78 1.00
CA THR A 54 -11.28 0.53 0.68
C THR A 54 -10.58 -0.16 1.85
N ALA A 55 -10.84 0.28 3.08
CA ALA A 55 -10.32 -0.33 4.30
C ALA A 55 -10.76 -1.80 4.42
N ALA A 56 -12.04 -2.11 4.21
CA ALA A 56 -12.53 -3.49 4.27
C ALA A 56 -11.79 -4.41 3.28
N LYS A 57 -11.59 -3.97 2.03
CA LYS A 57 -10.83 -4.73 1.02
C LYS A 57 -9.36 -4.92 1.39
N VAL A 58 -8.74 -3.92 2.01
CA VAL A 58 -7.34 -3.98 2.44
C VAL A 58 -7.18 -4.88 3.67
N VAL A 59 -8.12 -4.81 4.62
CA VAL A 59 -8.10 -5.61 5.86
C VAL A 59 -8.07 -7.11 5.54
N ASP A 60 -8.84 -7.56 4.57
CA ASP A 60 -8.89 -8.98 4.17
C ASP A 60 -7.54 -9.49 3.66
N LEU A 61 -6.84 -8.72 2.82
CA LEU A 61 -5.53 -9.11 2.30
C LEU A 61 -4.42 -9.02 3.35
N VAL A 62 -4.51 -8.04 4.26
CA VAL A 62 -3.53 -7.86 5.34
C VAL A 62 -3.50 -9.09 6.26
N GLN A 63 -4.66 -9.68 6.58
CA GLN A 63 -4.71 -10.89 7.40
C GLN A 63 -4.04 -12.08 6.72
N VAL A 64 -4.28 -12.29 5.41
CA VAL A 64 -3.63 -13.37 4.66
C VAL A 64 -2.11 -13.16 4.60
N GLN A 65 -1.66 -11.93 4.38
CA GLN A 65 -0.23 -11.60 4.39
C GLN A 65 0.41 -11.82 5.76
N GLN A 66 -0.29 -11.53 6.84
CA GLN A 66 0.19 -11.79 8.20
C GLN A 66 0.34 -13.29 8.44
N ALA A 67 -0.67 -14.10 8.09
CA ALA A 67 -0.61 -15.55 8.21
C ALA A 67 0.51 -16.15 7.37
N LEU A 68 0.73 -15.66 6.14
CA LEU A 68 1.87 -16.07 5.29
C LEU A 68 3.21 -15.83 5.96
N ARG A 69 3.39 -14.67 6.60
CA ARG A 69 4.63 -14.36 7.34
C ARG A 69 4.80 -15.23 8.57
N GLN A 70 3.74 -15.52 9.30
CA GLN A 70 3.77 -16.40 10.46
C GLN A 70 4.12 -17.84 10.05
N PHE A 71 3.48 -18.35 9.00
CA PHE A 71 3.79 -19.65 8.43
C PHE A 71 5.25 -19.73 7.99
N GLN A 72 5.73 -18.72 7.25
CA GLN A 72 7.13 -18.68 6.83
C GLN A 72 8.10 -18.64 8.02
N ALA A 73 7.76 -17.91 9.08
CA ALA A 73 8.57 -17.84 10.28
C ALA A 73 8.59 -19.16 11.08
N GLY A 74 7.48 -19.91 11.09
CA GLY A 74 7.37 -21.20 11.78
C GLY A 74 7.93 -22.38 10.98
N GLU A 75 7.60 -22.47 9.69
CA GLU A 75 7.90 -23.60 8.82
C GLU A 75 9.17 -23.41 7.98
N GLY A 76 9.72 -22.19 7.93
CA GLY A 76 10.90 -21.87 7.13
C GLY A 76 10.67 -21.90 5.61
N ARG A 77 9.42 -22.08 5.16
CA ARG A 77 9.02 -22.09 3.75
C ARG A 77 7.70 -21.35 3.56
N HIS A 78 7.40 -20.97 2.32
CA HIS A 78 6.07 -20.51 1.98
C HIS A 78 5.09 -21.70 1.87
N PRO A 79 3.80 -21.50 2.17
CA PRO A 79 2.80 -22.55 1.95
C PRO A 79 2.65 -22.80 0.45
N ALA A 80 2.35 -24.04 0.07
CA ALA A 80 2.10 -24.42 -1.31
C ALA A 80 0.78 -23.84 -1.82
N THR A 81 -0.23 -23.75 -0.94
CA THR A 81 -1.53 -23.15 -1.24
C THR A 81 -2.04 -22.31 -0.07
N LEU A 82 -2.97 -21.38 -0.33
CA LEU A 82 -3.54 -20.57 0.75
C LEU A 82 -4.37 -21.40 1.74
N GLU A 83 -4.93 -22.54 1.30
CA GLU A 83 -5.68 -23.46 2.16
C GLU A 83 -4.78 -24.14 3.20
N GLU A 84 -3.48 -24.25 2.95
CA GLU A 84 -2.52 -24.79 3.93
C GLU A 84 -2.46 -23.90 5.17
N LEU A 85 -2.57 -22.57 5.01
CA LEU A 85 -2.66 -21.65 6.15
C LEU A 85 -3.88 -21.93 7.03
N VAL A 86 -4.97 -22.41 6.43
CA VAL A 86 -6.19 -22.77 7.16
C VAL A 86 -6.04 -24.12 7.85
N LYS A 87 -5.47 -25.10 7.16
CA LYS A 87 -5.25 -26.45 7.71
C LYS A 87 -4.29 -26.43 8.89
N GLU A 88 -3.21 -25.66 8.79
CA GLU A 88 -2.21 -25.51 9.85
C GLU A 88 -2.63 -24.49 10.93
N GLY A 89 -3.81 -23.87 10.79
CA GLY A 89 -4.38 -23.00 11.82
C GLY A 89 -3.79 -21.58 11.90
N TYR A 90 -2.96 -21.17 10.94
CA TYR A 90 -2.48 -19.78 10.83
C TYR A 90 -3.59 -18.81 10.40
N LEU A 91 -4.66 -19.32 9.81
CA LEU A 91 -5.78 -18.52 9.34
C LEU A 91 -7.10 -19.28 9.56
N ALA A 92 -8.10 -18.67 10.18
CA ALA A 92 -9.34 -19.39 10.53
C ALA A 92 -10.13 -19.86 9.30
N ALA A 93 -10.19 -19.01 8.27
CA ALA A 93 -10.77 -19.32 6.96
C ALA A 93 -10.31 -18.27 5.95
N LEU A 94 -10.21 -18.64 4.68
CA LEU A 94 -9.85 -17.70 3.63
C LEU A 94 -10.85 -16.53 3.56
N PRO A 95 -10.39 -15.27 3.49
CA PRO A 95 -11.29 -14.14 3.44
C PRO A 95 -12.13 -14.19 2.18
N LYS A 96 -13.41 -13.85 2.33
CA LYS A 96 -14.35 -13.83 1.21
C LYS A 96 -14.19 -12.52 0.45
N LEU A 97 -13.65 -12.59 -0.77
CA LEU A 97 -13.55 -11.40 -1.60
C LEU A 97 -14.93 -10.95 -2.10
N PRO A 98 -15.08 -9.64 -2.39
CA PRO A 98 -16.21 -9.14 -3.14
C PRO A 98 -16.39 -9.86 -4.48
N ALA A 99 -17.63 -9.88 -4.98
CA ALA A 99 -17.94 -10.48 -6.28
C ALA A 99 -17.05 -9.92 -7.40
N GLY A 100 -16.59 -10.81 -8.29
CA GLY A 100 -15.69 -10.46 -9.40
C GLY A 100 -14.21 -10.37 -9.03
N LEU A 101 -13.81 -10.73 -7.81
CA LEU A 101 -12.41 -10.83 -7.39
C LEU A 101 -12.07 -12.25 -6.91
N LYS A 102 -10.83 -12.66 -7.13
CA LYS A 102 -10.22 -13.89 -6.61
C LYS A 102 -8.84 -13.61 -6.02
N LEU A 103 -8.39 -14.46 -5.10
CA LEU A 103 -7.00 -14.42 -4.63
C LEU A 103 -6.11 -15.11 -5.66
N ASP A 104 -5.08 -14.40 -6.07
CA ASP A 104 -3.94 -14.92 -6.81
C ASP A 104 -2.78 -15.05 -5.83
N TYR A 105 -2.26 -16.27 -5.70
CA TYR A 105 -1.17 -16.59 -4.79
C TYR A 105 -0.01 -17.23 -5.52
N ASN A 106 1.20 -16.74 -5.25
CA ASN A 106 2.43 -17.29 -5.79
C ASN A 106 3.26 -17.96 -4.68
N PRO A 107 3.35 -19.30 -4.64
CA PRO A 107 4.06 -20.03 -3.59
C PRO A 107 5.59 -19.85 -3.63
N ALA A 108 6.17 -19.51 -4.79
CA ALA A 108 7.60 -19.30 -4.91
C ALA A 108 8.06 -17.98 -4.25
N THR A 109 7.16 -16.98 -4.18
CA THR A 109 7.48 -15.65 -3.64
C THR A 109 6.70 -15.30 -2.37
N GLY A 110 5.69 -16.11 -2.00
CA GLY A 110 4.79 -15.82 -0.89
C GLY A 110 3.89 -14.59 -1.13
N GLN A 111 3.75 -14.13 -2.38
CA GLN A 111 2.93 -12.97 -2.69
C GLN A 111 1.47 -13.36 -2.90
N VAL A 112 0.56 -12.57 -2.33
CA VAL A 112 -0.89 -12.69 -2.53
C VAL A 112 -1.46 -11.38 -3.04
N ARG A 113 -2.37 -11.45 -4.02
CA ARG A 113 -3.04 -10.29 -4.63
C ARG A 113 -4.50 -10.62 -4.88
N ALA A 114 -5.36 -9.61 -4.82
CA ALA A 114 -6.73 -9.73 -5.33
C ALA A 114 -6.73 -9.36 -6.82
N VAL A 115 -7.11 -10.30 -7.69
CA VAL A 115 -7.22 -10.08 -9.14
C VAL A 115 -8.68 -10.26 -9.59
N PRO A 116 -9.09 -9.64 -10.71
CA PRO A 116 -10.40 -9.90 -11.28
C PRO A 116 -10.61 -11.39 -11.58
N ALA A 117 -11.77 -11.92 -11.17
CA ALA A 117 -12.24 -13.23 -11.61
C ALA A 117 -12.75 -13.08 -13.05
N GLN A 118 -11.96 -13.55 -14.01
CA GLN A 118 -12.33 -13.62 -15.44
C GLN A 118 -13.35 -14.73 -15.67
#